data_AF-A0A1F9TFC2-F1
#
_entry.id   AF-A0A1F9TFC2-F1
#
_cell.length_a   1.000
_cell.length_b   1.000
_cell.length_c   1.000
_cell.angle_alpha   90.00
_cell.angle_beta   90.00
_cell.angle_gamma   90.00
#
_symmetry.space_group_name_H-M   'P 1'
#
loop_
_entity.id
_entity.type
_entity.pdbx_description
1 polymer ?
#
loop_
_entity_poly.entity_id
_entity_poly.type
_entity_poly.pdbx_seq_one_letter_code
_entity_poly.pdbx_strand_id
1 'polypeptide(L)'
;MKNILVLAIMLSAWPAWALEIKSSVNAKGELEDEINLPFVNDPAAVGRWEAVDFVGEPGDFDPSARAARGELFFKELVLLPDGKSPVGWWTWTRGAVMHANDRTASRYEIKNLGGAQYMFFEWKSGDYTLRRMKPKYYVLKKTAGVRRDNINLPFRDDPAVVGVWESVDFVESPAKFDPAVPAWKGDLYLKELAFLPKGKGGKPWWTWTRGVVLHQGDKTASRYEIKKIGGADYLFFEWKSGDYVFRGAKPFYYVLKRK
;
A
#
# COMPACT_ATOMS: atom_id res chain seq x y z
N MET A 1 61.11 11.66 -7.71
CA MET A 1 60.65 10.25 -7.73
C MET A 1 59.34 10.16 -6.96
N LYS A 2 58.46 9.28 -7.42
CA LYS A 2 56.99 9.33 -7.29
C LYS A 2 56.46 9.24 -5.85
N ASN A 3 55.53 10.14 -5.52
CA ASN A 3 54.58 9.98 -4.42
C ASN A 3 53.62 8.84 -4.75
N ILE A 4 53.59 7.80 -3.92
CA ILE A 4 52.57 6.75 -3.98
C ILE A 4 51.44 7.21 -3.05
N LEU A 5 50.34 7.66 -3.66
CA LEU A 5 49.08 7.90 -3.00
C LEU A 5 48.42 6.52 -2.78
N VAL A 6 48.39 6.03 -1.55
CA VAL A 6 47.62 4.83 -1.19
C VAL A 6 46.15 5.23 -1.14
N LEU A 7 45.41 4.86 -2.19
CA LEU A 7 43.97 5.00 -2.25
C LEU A 7 43.37 3.95 -1.30
N ALA A 8 42.93 4.38 -0.12
CA ALA A 8 42.14 3.53 0.77
C ALA A 8 40.77 3.28 0.10
N ILE A 9 40.61 2.10 -0.50
CA ILE A 9 39.31 1.61 -0.92
C ILE A 9 38.53 1.32 0.36
N MET A 10 37.63 2.22 0.71
CA MET A 10 36.57 1.95 1.69
C MET A 10 35.73 0.80 1.12
N LEU A 11 36.03 -0.43 1.54
CA LEU A 11 35.06 -1.53 1.51
C LEU A 11 33.85 -1.01 2.29
N SER A 12 32.75 -0.73 1.59
CA SER A 12 31.48 -0.43 2.21
C SER A 12 31.10 -1.63 3.07
N ALA A 13 31.36 -1.54 4.37
CA ALA A 13 30.91 -2.52 5.34
C ALA A 13 29.38 -2.63 5.18
N TRP A 14 28.90 -3.77 4.69
CA TRP A 14 27.48 -4.10 4.83
C TRP A 14 27.13 -3.97 6.32
N PRO A 15 26.07 -3.23 6.68
CA PRO A 15 25.72 -3.07 8.08
C PRO A 15 25.47 -4.47 8.67
N ALA A 16 25.89 -4.67 9.92
CA ALA A 16 25.81 -5.90 10.71
C ALA A 16 24.36 -6.41 11.00
N TRP A 17 23.41 -6.05 10.14
CA TRP A 17 21.98 -6.33 10.18
C TRP A 17 21.48 -6.87 8.83
N ALA A 18 22.37 -7.40 7.98
CA ALA A 18 21.94 -8.09 6.77
C ALA A 18 21.08 -9.28 7.20
N LEU A 19 19.78 -9.21 6.93
CA LEU A 19 18.81 -10.26 7.21
C LEU A 19 19.35 -11.59 6.64
N GLU A 20 19.72 -12.53 7.49
CA GLU A 20 20.13 -13.85 7.02
C GLU A 20 18.89 -14.61 6.56
N ILE A 21 18.92 -15.13 5.33
CA ILE A 21 17.86 -15.97 4.78
C ILE A 21 18.54 -17.30 4.49
N LYS A 22 18.16 -18.32 5.25
CA LYS A 22 18.68 -19.68 5.07
C LYS A 22 17.88 -20.37 3.97
N SER A 23 18.56 -21.13 3.13
CA SER A 23 17.92 -21.95 2.11
C SER A 23 18.28 -23.42 2.31
N SER A 24 17.37 -24.31 1.93
CA SER A 24 17.53 -25.76 2.06
C SER A 24 16.88 -26.48 0.89
N VAL A 25 17.29 -27.72 0.63
CA VAL A 25 16.67 -28.56 -0.40
C VAL A 25 15.66 -29.49 0.26
N ASN A 26 14.41 -29.46 -0.19
CA ASN A 26 13.34 -30.29 0.33
C ASN A 26 13.46 -31.75 -0.17
N ALA A 27 12.58 -32.64 0.31
CA ALA A 27 12.58 -34.06 -0.07
C ALA A 27 12.33 -34.32 -1.57
N LYS A 28 11.79 -33.34 -2.30
CA LYS A 28 11.58 -33.40 -3.76
C LYS A 28 12.77 -32.87 -4.56
N GLY A 29 13.82 -32.39 -3.89
CA GLY A 29 15.00 -31.82 -4.54
C GLY A 29 14.88 -30.33 -4.89
N GLU A 30 13.81 -29.66 -4.46
CA GLU A 30 13.52 -28.26 -4.72
C GLU A 30 14.15 -27.37 -3.64
N LEU A 31 14.65 -26.20 -4.03
CA LEU A 31 15.22 -25.21 -3.12
C LEU A 31 14.10 -24.39 -2.46
N GLU A 32 14.14 -24.30 -1.14
CA GLU A 32 13.21 -23.51 -0.32
C GLU A 32 13.99 -22.60 0.63
N ASP A 33 13.41 -21.45 0.97
CA ASP A 33 13.92 -20.52 1.96
C ASP A 33 13.20 -20.64 3.31
N GLU A 34 13.88 -20.21 4.38
CA GLU A 34 13.25 -19.89 5.65
C GLU A 34 12.35 -18.64 5.49
N ILE A 35 11.04 -18.85 5.55
CA ILE A 35 10.04 -17.78 5.41
C ILE A 35 9.44 -17.30 6.74
N ASN A 36 9.74 -17.99 7.85
CA ASN A 36 9.28 -17.64 9.19
C ASN A 36 10.20 -16.58 9.82
N LEU A 37 10.40 -15.47 9.11
CA LEU A 37 11.29 -14.39 9.54
C LEU A 37 10.56 -13.46 10.52
N PRO A 38 11.22 -12.98 11.59
CA PRO A 38 10.61 -12.03 12.50
C PRO A 38 10.26 -10.73 11.77
N PHE A 39 9.09 -10.18 12.08
CA PHE A 39 8.65 -8.94 11.46
C PHE A 39 9.44 -7.75 12.01
N VAL A 40 10.08 -7.01 11.09
CA VAL A 40 10.71 -5.73 11.32
C VAL A 40 10.14 -4.77 10.31
N ASN A 41 9.51 -3.69 10.77
CA ASN A 41 8.89 -2.72 9.87
C ASN A 41 9.95 -1.95 9.06
N ASP A 42 9.70 -1.75 7.76
CA ASP A 42 10.41 -0.82 6.89
C ASP A 42 9.41 0.21 6.33
N PRO A 43 9.32 1.42 6.94
CA PRO A 43 8.41 2.46 6.47
C PRO A 43 8.66 2.87 5.01
N ALA A 44 9.88 2.72 4.49
CA ALA A 44 10.19 3.06 3.11
C ALA A 44 9.61 2.04 2.12
N ALA A 45 9.46 0.79 2.54
CA ALA A 45 8.92 -0.30 1.72
C ALA A 45 7.39 -0.21 1.53
N VAL A 46 6.67 0.36 2.51
CA VAL A 46 5.20 0.47 2.44
C VAL A 46 4.75 1.34 1.27
N GLY A 47 3.79 0.82 0.49
CA GLY A 47 3.21 1.48 -0.68
C GLY A 47 3.09 0.57 -1.90
N ARG A 48 2.80 1.19 -3.04
CA ARG A 48 2.70 0.53 -4.35
C ARG A 48 3.97 0.78 -5.18
N TRP A 49 4.47 -0.30 -5.75
CA TRP A 49 5.65 -0.35 -6.59
C TRP A 49 5.30 -0.99 -7.93
N GLU A 50 5.68 -0.37 -9.04
CA GLU A 50 5.44 -0.89 -10.39
C GLU A 50 6.76 -1.32 -11.02
N ALA A 51 6.77 -2.49 -11.66
CA ALA A 51 7.93 -3.00 -12.36
C ALA A 51 8.26 -2.13 -13.57
N VAL A 52 9.50 -1.69 -13.65
CA VAL A 52 10.02 -0.86 -14.75
C VAL A 52 11.22 -1.48 -15.44
N ASP A 53 11.89 -2.46 -14.84
CA ASP A 53 12.99 -3.15 -15.49
C ASP A 53 13.22 -4.56 -14.90
N PHE A 54 14.06 -5.34 -15.56
CA PHE A 54 14.54 -6.64 -15.06
C PHE A 54 16.02 -6.83 -15.37
N VAL A 55 16.85 -6.78 -14.33
CA VAL A 55 18.31 -6.67 -14.42
C VAL A 55 19.02 -7.87 -13.79
N GLY A 56 20.26 -8.13 -14.20
CA GLY A 56 21.10 -9.18 -13.61
C GLY A 56 21.49 -8.85 -12.17
N GLU A 57 21.98 -7.63 -11.97
CA GLU A 57 22.38 -7.09 -10.68
C GLU A 57 21.79 -5.67 -10.48
N PRO A 58 21.60 -5.19 -9.24
CA PRO A 58 21.11 -3.84 -8.99
C PRO A 58 21.94 -2.72 -9.64
N GLY A 59 23.23 -2.95 -9.84
CA GLY A 59 24.16 -1.99 -10.46
C GLY A 59 23.96 -1.82 -11.98
N ASP A 60 23.27 -2.73 -12.64
CA ASP A 60 23.05 -2.68 -14.10
C ASP A 60 21.92 -1.71 -14.48
N PHE A 61 21.13 -1.25 -13.50
CA PHE A 61 19.99 -0.38 -13.75
C PHE A 61 20.43 1.07 -14.00
N ASP A 62 20.04 1.61 -15.15
CA ASP A 62 20.18 3.03 -15.48
C ASP A 62 18.80 3.69 -15.52
N PRO A 63 18.46 4.59 -14.57
CA PRO A 63 17.16 5.26 -14.53
C PRO A 63 16.95 6.27 -15.67
N SER A 64 18.02 6.67 -16.38
CA SER A 64 17.98 7.57 -17.53
C SER A 64 17.80 6.83 -18.86
N ALA A 65 18.15 5.54 -18.89
CA ALA A 65 17.90 4.68 -20.02
C ALA A 65 16.42 4.29 -20.09
N ARG A 66 15.93 4.05 -21.31
CA ARG A 66 14.58 3.51 -21.49
C ARG A 66 14.56 2.07 -20.98
N ALA A 67 13.70 1.81 -20.01
CA ALA A 67 13.30 0.49 -19.52
C ALA A 67 13.27 -0.58 -20.62
N ALA A 68 13.65 -1.83 -20.28
CA ALA A 68 13.69 -2.96 -21.20
C ALA A 68 12.49 -3.00 -22.16
N ARG A 69 12.77 -3.12 -23.46
CA ARG A 69 11.76 -3.22 -24.52
C ARG A 69 11.08 -4.58 -24.45
N GLY A 70 9.99 -4.68 -23.70
CA GLY A 70 9.19 -5.90 -23.61
C GLY A 70 8.16 -5.80 -22.49
N GLU A 71 7.15 -6.67 -22.56
CA GLU A 71 6.18 -6.78 -21.47
C GLU A 71 6.81 -7.54 -20.29
N LEU A 72 6.98 -6.88 -19.14
CA LEU A 72 7.46 -7.54 -17.92
C LEU A 72 6.40 -8.50 -17.37
N PHE A 73 6.80 -9.71 -16.98
CA PHE A 73 5.86 -10.69 -16.40
C PHE A 73 5.32 -10.23 -15.05
N PHE A 74 6.22 -9.85 -14.14
CA PHE A 74 5.85 -9.26 -12.87
C PHE A 74 5.51 -7.78 -13.07
N LYS A 75 4.37 -7.34 -12.55
CA LYS A 75 3.82 -5.99 -12.81
C LYS A 75 3.93 -5.05 -11.63
N GLU A 76 3.53 -5.52 -10.45
CA GLU A 76 3.44 -4.67 -9.27
C GLU A 76 3.64 -5.44 -7.98
N LEU A 77 4.15 -4.73 -6.98
CA LEU A 77 4.25 -5.16 -5.59
C LEU A 77 3.56 -4.12 -4.72
N VAL A 78 2.66 -4.56 -3.85
CA VAL A 78 2.06 -3.71 -2.81
C VAL A 78 2.42 -4.27 -1.44
N LEU A 79 3.13 -3.46 -0.67
CA LEU A 79 3.49 -3.76 0.72
C LEU A 79 2.66 -2.89 1.65
N LEU A 80 1.89 -3.52 2.53
CA LEU A 80 1.02 -2.88 3.51
C LEU A 80 1.68 -2.91 4.89
N PRO A 81 1.24 -2.08 5.85
CA PRO A 81 1.71 -2.15 7.23
C PRO A 81 1.60 -3.55 7.84
N ASP A 82 2.40 -3.79 8.88
CA ASP A 82 2.41 -5.02 9.68
C ASP A 82 2.72 -6.29 8.87
N GLY A 83 3.56 -6.16 7.84
CA GLY A 83 4.06 -7.30 7.05
C GLY A 83 3.05 -7.88 6.07
N LYS A 84 1.95 -7.16 5.79
CA LYS A 84 0.84 -7.62 4.95
C LYS A 84 1.02 -7.25 3.48
N SER A 85 0.33 -7.97 2.61
CA SER A 85 0.13 -7.64 1.19
C SER A 85 -1.34 -7.87 0.82
N PRO A 86 -1.92 -7.20 -0.20
CA PRO A 86 -3.25 -7.53 -0.71
C PRO A 86 -3.34 -8.98 -1.23
N VAL A 87 -2.20 -9.54 -1.62
CA VAL A 87 -2.08 -10.91 -2.09
C VAL A 87 -1.79 -11.81 -0.88
N GLY A 88 -2.77 -12.64 -0.50
CA GLY A 88 -2.74 -13.37 0.78
C GLY A 88 -1.62 -14.40 0.96
N TRP A 89 -0.92 -14.77 -0.10
CA TRP A 89 0.27 -15.63 -0.04
C TRP A 89 1.59 -14.86 0.05
N TRP A 90 1.56 -13.52 0.07
CA TRP A 90 2.73 -12.66 0.25
C TRP A 90 2.72 -11.96 1.61
N THR A 91 3.85 -12.05 2.31
CA THR A 91 4.14 -11.28 3.52
C THR A 91 5.52 -10.63 3.39
N TRP A 92 5.89 -9.73 4.30
CA TRP A 92 7.19 -9.08 4.20
C TRP A 92 7.74 -8.65 5.56
N THR A 93 9.05 -8.45 5.60
CA THR A 93 9.81 -7.84 6.70
C THR A 93 10.88 -6.92 6.10
N ARG A 94 11.58 -6.13 6.92
CA ARG A 94 12.66 -5.26 6.42
C ARG A 94 13.69 -6.09 5.64
N GLY A 95 13.84 -5.79 4.35
CA GLY A 95 14.79 -6.44 3.45
C GLY A 95 14.35 -7.76 2.81
N ALA A 96 13.13 -8.26 3.06
CA ALA A 96 12.60 -9.45 2.36
C ALA A 96 11.08 -9.45 2.16
N VAL A 97 10.64 -10.05 1.05
CA VAL A 97 9.23 -10.43 0.78
C VAL A 97 9.17 -11.95 0.70
N MET A 98 8.25 -12.55 1.45
CA MET A 98 8.09 -13.99 1.55
C MET A 98 6.87 -14.46 0.75
N HIS A 99 7.06 -15.50 -0.05
CA HIS A 99 6.01 -16.19 -0.78
C HIS A 99 5.69 -17.51 -0.07
N ALA A 100 4.49 -17.64 0.50
CA ALA A 100 4.13 -18.81 1.31
C ALA A 100 4.08 -20.12 0.49
N ASN A 101 3.49 -20.09 -0.72
CA ASN A 101 3.35 -21.29 -1.55
C ASN A 101 4.68 -21.76 -2.14
N ASP A 102 5.44 -20.85 -2.76
CA ASP A 102 6.75 -21.17 -3.36
C ASP A 102 7.86 -21.35 -2.31
N ARG A 103 7.56 -21.02 -1.04
CA ARG A 103 8.49 -21.06 0.10
C ARG A 103 9.78 -20.32 -0.20
N THR A 104 9.66 -19.12 -0.79
CA THR A 104 10.80 -18.25 -1.10
C THR A 104 10.77 -17.00 -0.24
N ALA A 105 11.95 -16.50 0.13
CA ALA A 105 12.14 -15.22 0.78
C ALA A 105 13.06 -14.38 -0.12
N SER A 106 12.44 -13.49 -0.87
CA SER A 106 13.06 -12.65 -1.89
C SER A 106 13.57 -11.36 -1.28
N ARG A 107 14.87 -11.11 -1.37
CA ARG A 107 15.48 -9.89 -0.83
C ARG A 107 14.99 -8.65 -1.57
N TYR A 108 14.98 -7.53 -0.87
CA TYR A 108 14.86 -6.23 -1.53
C TYR A 108 15.82 -5.18 -0.96
N GLU A 109 16.19 -4.24 -1.82
CA GLU A 109 16.91 -3.01 -1.46
C GLU A 109 16.20 -1.81 -2.05
N ILE A 110 16.05 -0.72 -1.29
CA ILE A 110 15.43 0.53 -1.75
C ILE A 110 16.51 1.59 -1.97
N LYS A 111 16.54 2.19 -3.16
CA LYS A 111 17.46 3.27 -3.52
C LYS A 111 16.72 4.50 -4.03
N ASN A 112 17.27 5.68 -3.75
CA ASN A 112 16.87 6.93 -4.37
C ASN A 112 17.79 7.19 -5.56
N LEU A 113 17.24 7.21 -6.77
CA LEU A 113 17.99 7.44 -8.00
C LEU A 113 17.22 8.44 -8.86
N GLY A 114 17.89 9.49 -9.36
CA GLY A 114 17.24 10.48 -10.24
C GLY A 114 15.96 11.13 -9.66
N GLY A 115 15.87 11.30 -8.34
CA GLY A 115 14.70 11.88 -7.67
C GLY A 115 13.50 10.93 -7.48
N ALA A 116 13.63 9.64 -7.83
CA ALA A 116 12.61 8.62 -7.61
C ALA A 116 13.12 7.50 -6.71
N GLN A 117 12.18 6.81 -6.05
CA GLN A 117 12.45 5.62 -5.26
C GLN A 117 12.31 4.37 -6.11
N TYR A 118 13.32 3.51 -6.05
CA TYR A 118 13.36 2.22 -6.71
C TYR A 118 13.60 1.10 -5.69
N MET A 119 12.89 0.00 -5.85
CA MET A 119 13.12 -1.25 -5.13
C MET A 119 13.73 -2.26 -6.09
N PHE A 120 14.88 -2.79 -5.71
CA PHE A 120 15.51 -3.92 -6.39
C PHE A 120 15.02 -5.18 -5.71
N PHE A 121 14.04 -5.82 -6.32
CA PHE A 121 13.35 -6.98 -5.79
C PHE A 121 13.91 -8.25 -6.41
N GLU A 122 14.53 -9.09 -5.58
CA GLU A 122 15.06 -10.38 -6.00
C GLU A 122 13.93 -11.28 -6.51
N TRP A 123 14.06 -11.82 -7.72
CA TRP A 123 13.03 -12.65 -8.34
C TRP A 123 13.33 -14.13 -8.16
N LYS A 124 12.71 -14.74 -7.14
CA LYS A 124 12.78 -16.18 -6.89
C LYS A 124 11.57 -16.91 -7.48
N SER A 125 11.73 -17.39 -8.71
CA SER A 125 10.73 -18.20 -9.44
C SER A 125 11.14 -19.67 -9.53
N GLY A 126 10.48 -20.45 -10.39
CA GLY A 126 10.87 -21.84 -10.71
C GLY A 126 12.33 -21.99 -11.18
N ASP A 127 12.91 -20.96 -11.80
CA ASP A 127 14.35 -20.98 -12.14
C ASP A 127 15.23 -21.03 -10.88
N TYR A 128 14.79 -20.39 -9.79
CA TYR A 128 15.45 -20.46 -8.50
C TYR A 128 15.13 -21.78 -7.79
N THR A 129 13.86 -22.11 -7.60
CA THR A 129 13.45 -23.25 -6.76
C THR A 129 13.76 -24.60 -7.40
N LEU A 130 13.54 -24.76 -8.72
CA LEU A 130 13.69 -26.03 -9.43
C LEU A 130 15.05 -26.16 -10.11
N ARG A 131 15.57 -25.06 -10.69
CA ARG A 131 16.83 -25.07 -11.46
C ARG A 131 18.03 -24.52 -10.70
N ARG A 132 17.83 -24.03 -9.46
CA ARG A 132 18.88 -23.50 -8.58
C ARG A 132 19.71 -22.38 -9.23
N MET A 133 19.09 -21.64 -10.14
CA MET A 133 19.72 -20.50 -10.79
C MET A 133 19.77 -19.33 -9.82
N LYS A 134 20.86 -18.55 -9.92
CA LYS A 134 20.96 -17.29 -9.18
C LYS A 134 19.81 -16.36 -9.61
N PRO A 135 19.03 -15.81 -8.65
CA PRO A 135 17.97 -14.87 -8.96
C PRO A 135 18.50 -13.61 -9.66
N LYS A 136 17.63 -13.04 -10.50
CA LYS A 136 17.77 -11.70 -11.08
C LYS A 136 16.86 -10.72 -10.32
N TYR A 137 16.87 -9.45 -10.69
CA TYR A 137 16.13 -8.42 -9.97
C TYR A 137 15.08 -7.77 -10.85
N TYR A 138 13.84 -7.73 -10.38
CA TYR A 138 12.91 -6.72 -10.87
C TYR A 138 13.27 -5.37 -10.25
N VAL A 139 13.33 -4.35 -11.10
CA VAL A 139 13.43 -2.97 -10.65
C VAL A 139 12.02 -2.42 -10.58
N LEU A 140 11.57 -2.06 -9.39
CA LEU A 140 10.24 -1.53 -9.15
C LEU A 140 10.32 -0.06 -8.79
N LYS A 141 9.61 0.81 -9.49
CA LYS A 141 9.51 2.24 -9.17
C LYS A 141 8.35 2.48 -8.21
N LYS A 142 8.57 3.27 -7.16
CA LYS A 142 7.49 3.65 -6.23
C LYS A 142 6.49 4.57 -6.93
N THR A 143 5.22 4.19 -6.95
CA THR A 143 4.15 4.98 -7.58
C THR A 143 3.12 5.50 -6.58
N ALA A 144 3.02 4.89 -5.40
CA ALA A 144 2.28 5.45 -4.28
C ALA A 144 2.99 5.19 -2.95
N GLY A 145 3.14 6.23 -2.13
CA GLY A 145 3.52 6.12 -0.72
C GLY A 145 2.30 6.14 0.20
N VAL A 146 2.54 6.12 1.51
CA VAL A 146 1.48 6.25 2.52
C VAL A 146 0.91 7.67 2.48
N ARG A 147 -0.32 7.83 1.98
CA ARG A 147 -1.06 9.09 2.04
C ARG A 147 -1.56 9.34 3.46
N ARG A 148 -1.40 10.58 3.93
CA ARG A 148 -2.00 11.08 5.16
C ARG A 148 -2.57 12.46 4.89
N ASP A 149 -3.79 12.69 5.34
CA ASP A 149 -4.43 13.98 5.27
C ASP A 149 -4.11 14.80 6.54
N ASN A 150 -4.31 16.11 6.46
CA ASN A 150 -4.32 16.94 7.66
C ASN A 150 -5.60 16.68 8.46
N ILE A 151 -5.46 16.06 9.63
CA ILE A 151 -6.57 15.80 10.55
C ILE A 151 -6.61 16.76 11.75
N ASN A 152 -5.68 17.71 11.83
CA ASN A 152 -5.64 18.73 12.87
C ASN A 152 -6.57 19.89 12.50
N LEU A 153 -7.86 19.59 12.34
CA LEU A 153 -8.88 20.57 11.99
C LEU A 153 -9.59 21.07 13.25
N PRO A 154 -9.87 22.37 13.38
CA PRO A 154 -10.66 22.87 14.50
C PRO A 154 -12.09 22.33 14.43
N PHE A 155 -12.66 22.02 15.60
CA PHE A 155 -14.04 21.59 15.66
C PHE A 155 -14.99 22.74 15.30
N ARG A 156 -15.88 22.48 14.35
CA ARG A 156 -17.01 23.31 13.96
C ARG A 156 -18.24 22.43 13.97
N ASP A 157 -19.24 22.84 14.72
CA ASP A 157 -20.46 22.05 14.88
C ASP A 157 -21.29 22.03 13.59
N ASP A 158 -22.01 20.93 13.38
CA ASP A 158 -22.94 20.74 12.28
C ASP A 158 -24.15 19.94 12.80
N PRO A 159 -25.15 20.63 13.38
CA PRO A 159 -26.33 19.96 13.91
C PRO A 159 -27.06 19.10 12.88
N ALA A 160 -26.95 19.43 11.59
CA ALA A 160 -27.62 18.68 10.52
C ALA A 160 -27.02 17.28 10.32
N VAL A 161 -25.76 17.03 10.66
CA VAL A 161 -25.14 15.70 10.47
C VAL A 161 -25.44 14.75 11.62
N VAL A 162 -25.74 15.27 12.81
CA VAL A 162 -25.94 14.50 14.04
C VAL A 162 -27.05 13.46 13.86
N GLY A 163 -26.81 12.24 14.33
CA GLY A 163 -27.70 11.09 14.19
C GLY A 163 -27.03 9.88 13.55
N VAL A 164 -27.84 8.88 13.19
CA VAL A 164 -27.40 7.65 12.54
C VAL A 164 -27.86 7.65 11.08
N TRP A 165 -26.94 7.27 10.20
CA TRP A 165 -27.18 7.17 8.77
C TRP A 165 -26.90 5.74 8.32
N GLU A 166 -27.80 5.16 7.53
CA GLU A 166 -27.64 3.82 6.96
C GLU A 166 -27.14 3.90 5.53
N SER A 167 -26.19 3.04 5.15
CA SER A 167 -25.67 3.01 3.79
C SER A 167 -26.69 2.36 2.84
N VAL A 168 -26.97 3.04 1.74
CA VAL A 168 -27.95 2.60 0.72
C VAL A 168 -27.32 2.41 -0.65
N ASP A 169 -26.16 3.00 -0.92
CA ASP A 169 -25.44 2.83 -2.18
C ASP A 169 -23.94 3.14 -2.04
N PHE A 170 -23.16 2.82 -3.08
CA PHE A 170 -21.75 3.19 -3.21
C PHE A 170 -21.44 3.61 -4.65
N VAL A 171 -21.07 4.88 -4.82
CA VAL A 171 -20.97 5.55 -6.12
C VAL A 171 -19.58 6.15 -6.34
N GLU A 172 -19.12 6.23 -7.58
CA GLU A 172 -17.84 6.87 -7.92
C GLU A 172 -17.83 8.37 -7.56
N SER A 173 -18.98 9.04 -7.73
CA SER A 173 -19.16 10.44 -7.34
C SER A 173 -20.62 10.72 -6.97
N PRO A 174 -20.91 11.77 -6.17
CA PRO A 174 -22.27 12.10 -5.78
C PRO A 174 -23.25 12.32 -6.95
N ALA A 175 -22.75 12.75 -8.12
CA ALA A 175 -23.56 12.96 -9.31
C ALA A 175 -24.04 11.67 -9.99
N LYS A 176 -23.46 10.51 -9.62
CA LYS A 176 -23.84 9.19 -10.16
C LYS A 176 -24.90 8.49 -9.33
N PHE A 177 -25.34 9.09 -8.22
CA PHE A 177 -26.38 8.51 -7.38
C PHE A 177 -27.77 8.73 -8.00
N ASP A 178 -28.51 7.64 -8.11
CA ASP A 178 -29.93 7.63 -8.44
C ASP A 178 -30.67 6.84 -7.34
N PRO A 179 -31.57 7.47 -6.56
CA PRO A 179 -32.28 6.78 -5.49
C PRO A 179 -33.22 5.67 -6.00
N ALA A 180 -33.58 5.67 -7.29
CA ALA A 180 -34.41 4.62 -7.89
C ALA A 180 -33.59 3.41 -8.36
N VAL A 181 -32.29 3.58 -8.60
CA VAL A 181 -31.43 2.55 -9.19
C VAL A 181 -30.09 2.48 -8.44
N PRO A 182 -29.86 1.46 -7.59
CA PRO A 182 -28.61 1.36 -6.86
C PRO A 182 -27.45 1.09 -7.83
N ALA A 183 -26.38 1.87 -7.71
CA ALA A 183 -25.16 1.71 -8.49
C ALA A 183 -24.36 0.47 -8.06
N TRP A 184 -24.24 0.25 -6.75
CA TRP A 184 -23.54 -0.90 -6.20
C TRP A 184 -24.46 -2.12 -6.09
N LYS A 185 -24.03 -3.26 -6.65
CA LYS A 185 -24.81 -4.50 -6.65
C LYS A 185 -24.40 -5.51 -5.58
N GLY A 186 -23.27 -5.28 -4.92
CA GLY A 186 -22.75 -6.15 -3.88
C GLY A 186 -23.14 -5.71 -2.48
N ASP A 187 -22.58 -6.39 -1.48
CA ASP A 187 -22.71 -5.98 -0.10
C ASP A 187 -21.91 -4.69 0.18
N LEU A 188 -22.56 -3.73 0.81
CA LEU A 188 -21.90 -2.52 1.32
C LEU A 188 -21.08 -2.88 2.55
N TYR A 189 -19.78 -2.58 2.56
CA TYR A 189 -18.91 -2.87 3.71
C TYR A 189 -19.25 -1.97 4.90
N LEU A 190 -19.38 -0.65 4.65
CA LEU A 190 -19.93 0.27 5.61
C LEU A 190 -21.45 0.09 5.65
N LYS A 191 -22.01 -0.33 6.79
CA LYS A 191 -23.46 -0.47 6.96
C LYS A 191 -24.11 0.79 7.50
N GLU A 192 -23.43 1.46 8.41
CA GLU A 192 -23.94 2.66 9.07
C GLU A 192 -22.82 3.59 9.52
N LEU A 193 -23.16 4.87 9.64
CA LEU A 193 -22.29 5.91 10.16
C LEU A 193 -23.08 6.74 11.18
N ALA A 194 -22.53 6.89 12.38
CA ALA A 194 -23.13 7.68 13.43
C ALA A 194 -22.28 8.92 13.75
N PHE A 195 -22.95 10.06 13.85
CA PHE A 195 -22.40 11.33 14.27
C PHE A 195 -23.00 11.69 15.63
N LEU A 196 -22.16 11.68 16.66
CA LEU A 196 -22.53 12.03 18.02
C LEU A 196 -22.19 13.50 18.31
N PRO A 197 -22.86 14.14 19.29
CA PRO A 197 -22.58 15.52 19.65
C PRO A 197 -21.11 15.79 20.01
N LYS A 198 -20.68 17.04 19.81
CA LYS A 198 -19.32 17.51 20.12
C LYS A 198 -18.23 16.79 19.32
N GLY A 199 -18.49 16.47 18.06
CA GLY A 199 -17.49 15.96 17.12
C GLY A 199 -17.10 14.50 17.31
N LYS A 200 -17.86 13.71 18.08
CA LYS A 200 -17.59 12.29 18.29
C LYS A 200 -18.25 11.45 17.19
N GLY A 201 -17.55 10.46 16.65
CA GLY A 201 -18.15 9.47 15.73
C GLY A 201 -18.69 8.26 16.48
N GLY A 202 -19.38 7.37 15.76
CA GLY A 202 -19.87 6.09 16.29
C GLY A 202 -18.79 5.06 16.64
N LYS A 203 -17.53 5.31 16.24
CA LYS A 203 -16.37 4.47 16.55
C LYS A 203 -15.27 5.31 17.20
N PRO A 204 -14.45 4.75 18.12
CA PRO A 204 -13.40 5.50 18.82
C PRO A 204 -12.35 6.16 17.92
N TRP A 205 -12.10 5.58 16.73
CA TRP A 205 -11.16 6.10 15.75
C TRP A 205 -11.76 7.15 14.81
N TRP A 206 -13.06 7.44 14.92
CA TRP A 206 -13.74 8.47 14.13
C TRP A 206 -14.13 9.67 14.99
N THR A 207 -13.70 10.84 14.54
CA THR A 207 -14.21 12.14 14.99
C THR A 207 -14.73 12.92 13.80
N TRP A 208 -15.41 14.04 14.01
CA TRP A 208 -15.90 14.86 12.92
C TRP A 208 -15.88 16.35 13.27
N THR A 209 -15.84 17.16 12.21
CA THR A 209 -16.07 18.61 12.20
C THR A 209 -16.93 18.91 10.97
N ARG A 210 -17.54 20.08 10.88
CA ARG A 210 -18.43 20.42 9.76
C ARG A 210 -17.81 20.07 8.39
N GLY A 211 -18.51 19.21 7.64
CA GLY A 211 -18.12 18.74 6.32
C GLY A 211 -17.02 17.66 6.25
N VAL A 212 -16.47 17.19 7.39
CA VAL A 212 -15.36 16.21 7.40
C VAL A 212 -15.48 15.20 8.56
N VAL A 213 -15.27 13.92 8.26
CA VAL A 213 -14.98 12.84 9.23
C VAL A 213 -13.47 12.59 9.24
N LEU A 214 -12.90 12.46 10.43
CA LEU A 214 -11.46 12.27 10.66
C LEU A 214 -11.22 10.85 11.18
N HIS A 215 -10.32 10.11 10.53
CA HIS A 215 -9.87 8.80 10.99
C HIS A 215 -8.52 8.93 11.72
N GLN A 216 -8.50 8.68 13.03
CA GLN A 216 -7.31 8.88 13.86
C GLN A 216 -6.20 7.85 13.61
N GLY A 217 -6.56 6.62 13.23
CA GLY A 217 -5.60 5.57 12.85
C GLY A 217 -4.96 5.84 11.47
N ASP A 218 -5.77 5.74 10.42
CA ASP A 218 -5.35 5.94 9.02
C ASP A 218 -4.92 7.37 8.67
N LYS A 219 -5.17 8.34 9.55
CA LYS A 219 -4.88 9.77 9.33
C LYS A 219 -5.54 10.31 8.06
N THR A 220 -6.81 10.00 7.86
CA THR A 220 -7.61 10.49 6.72
C THR A 220 -8.66 11.51 7.16
N ALA A 221 -8.97 12.44 6.27
CA ALA A 221 -9.99 13.47 6.42
C ALA A 221 -10.99 13.32 5.27
N SER A 222 -12.05 12.54 5.51
CA SER A 222 -13.08 12.20 4.54
C SER A 222 -14.18 13.25 4.51
N ARG A 223 -14.46 13.83 3.36
CA ARG A 223 -15.54 14.81 3.22
C ARG A 223 -16.92 14.16 3.37
N TYR A 224 -17.88 14.92 3.90
CA TYR A 224 -19.29 14.59 3.75
C TYR A 224 -20.09 15.79 3.25
N GLU A 225 -21.18 15.50 2.55
CA GLU A 225 -22.17 16.47 2.11
C GLU A 225 -23.58 15.91 2.33
N ILE A 226 -24.52 16.73 2.80
CA ILE A 226 -25.93 16.34 2.93
C ILE A 226 -26.72 16.99 1.80
N LYS A 227 -27.54 16.21 1.09
CA LYS A 227 -28.46 16.69 0.05
C LYS A 227 -29.86 16.18 0.30
N LYS A 228 -30.85 17.00 -0.05
CA LYS A 228 -32.26 16.60 -0.08
C LYS A 228 -32.63 16.18 -1.51
N ILE A 229 -33.05 14.93 -1.68
CA ILE A 229 -33.44 14.35 -2.97
C ILE A 229 -34.76 13.61 -2.77
N GLY A 230 -35.79 13.96 -3.54
CA GLY A 230 -37.11 13.33 -3.40
C GLY A 230 -37.72 13.46 -1.99
N GLY A 231 -37.41 14.55 -1.27
CA GLY A 231 -37.89 14.79 0.10
C GLY A 231 -37.11 14.09 1.22
N ALA A 232 -36.19 13.18 0.91
CA ALA A 232 -35.33 12.52 1.87
C ALA A 232 -33.94 13.16 1.94
N ASP A 233 -33.31 13.13 3.12
CA ASP A 233 -31.92 13.54 3.31
C ASP A 233 -30.97 12.37 3.03
N TYR A 234 -29.97 12.65 2.19
CA TYR A 234 -28.88 11.74 1.87
C TYR A 234 -27.55 12.36 2.25
N LEU A 235 -26.69 11.58 2.90
CA LEU A 235 -25.33 11.92 3.23
C LEU A 235 -24.38 11.21 2.27
N PHE A 236 -23.60 11.98 1.53
CA PHE A 236 -22.55 11.50 0.65
C PHE A 236 -21.24 11.53 1.42
N PHE A 237 -20.71 10.36 1.76
CA PHE A 237 -19.51 10.20 2.56
C PHE A 237 -18.35 9.72 1.70
N GLU A 238 -17.31 10.54 1.56
CA GLU A 238 -16.08 10.20 0.85
C GLU A 238 -15.34 9.05 1.55
N TRP A 239 -15.24 7.89 0.91
CA TRP A 239 -14.61 6.71 1.46
C TRP A 239 -13.12 6.65 1.14
N LYS A 240 -12.29 7.05 2.10
CA LYS A 240 -10.83 6.95 2.03
C LYS A 240 -10.35 5.65 2.68
N SER A 241 -10.35 4.57 1.89
CA SER A 241 -9.92 3.23 2.30
C SER A 241 -8.39 3.05 2.32
N GLY A 242 -7.93 1.85 2.63
CA GLY A 242 -6.53 1.44 2.42
C GLY A 242 -6.07 1.60 0.96
N ASP A 243 -6.96 1.53 -0.03
CA ASP A 243 -6.58 1.81 -1.43
C ASP A 243 -6.21 3.28 -1.64
N TYR A 244 -6.90 4.19 -0.96
CA TYR A 244 -6.54 5.61 -0.96
C TYR A 244 -5.20 5.83 -0.24
N VAL A 245 -5.04 5.22 0.94
CA VAL A 245 -3.87 5.42 1.81
C VAL A 245 -2.60 4.81 1.22
N PHE A 246 -2.67 3.59 0.69
CA PHE A 246 -1.48 2.80 0.34
C PHE A 246 -1.29 2.61 -1.17
N ARG A 247 -2.35 2.71 -1.97
CA ARG A 247 -2.32 2.42 -3.42
C ARG A 247 -2.55 3.64 -4.31
N GLY A 248 -2.81 4.81 -3.71
CA GLY A 248 -3.01 6.07 -4.43
C GLY A 248 -4.35 6.16 -5.16
N ALA A 249 -5.31 5.27 -4.86
CA ALA A 249 -6.63 5.27 -5.48
C ALA A 249 -7.41 6.56 -5.17
N LYS A 250 -8.31 6.94 -6.07
CA LYS A 250 -9.30 7.99 -5.79
C LYS A 250 -10.43 7.41 -4.91
N PRO A 251 -10.92 8.15 -3.91
CA PRO A 251 -12.02 7.69 -3.08
C PRO A 251 -13.33 7.67 -3.88
N PHE A 252 -14.19 6.73 -3.52
CA PHE A 252 -15.59 6.66 -3.93
C PHE A 252 -16.46 7.19 -2.78
N TYR A 253 -17.78 7.20 -2.94
CA TYR A 253 -18.70 7.75 -1.95
C TYR A 253 -19.69 6.70 -1.50
N TYR A 254 -19.79 6.47 -0.19
CA TYR A 254 -20.99 5.87 0.37
C TYR A 254 -22.11 6.89 0.32
N VAL A 255 -23.28 6.44 -0.13
CA VAL A 255 -24.51 7.21 0.00
C VAL A 255 -25.27 6.63 1.16
N LEU A 256 -25.56 7.46 2.15
CA LEU A 256 -26.28 7.07 3.34
C LEU A 256 -27.60 7.83 3.47
N LYS A 257 -28.64 7.18 3.95
CA LYS A 257 -29.95 7.79 4.25
C LYS A 257 -30.11 7.92 5.75
N ARG A 258 -30.79 8.98 6.21
CA ARG A 258 -31.06 9.16 7.63
C ARG A 258 -32.01 8.04 8.13
N LYS A 259 -31.65 7.40 9.26
CA LYS A 259 -32.54 6.47 9.98
C LYS A 259 -33.61 7.21 10.77
#